data_AF-A0A7J6TG40-F1
#
_entry.id   AF-A0A7J6TG40-F1
#
_cell.length_a   1.000
_cell.length_b   1.000
_cell.length_c   1.000
_cell.angle_alpha   90.00
_cell.angle_beta   90.00
_cell.angle_gamma   90.00
#
_symmetry.space_group_name_H-M   'P 1'
#
loop_
_entity.id
_entity.type
_entity.pdbx_description
1 polymer ?
#
loop_
_entity_poly.entity_id
_entity_poly.type
_entity_poly.pdbx_seq_one_letter_code
_entity_poly.pdbx_strand_id
1 'polypeptide(L)'
;MHGRAVDTLTTERLIFFRVRVNFSELNGEEGTGRRGGESWEYLYLSYQNSSSNALEDTVNKLFNRLYNGEMSTQDLVNMMLQFSREPDVGTPPTNHQIFEHMIVNLCDELRFITRYPSNELRITAELIGQLLRFDLVSQVHKKVILETKEYTPLQICMRVILDSLKRPPYSRMFRFGVLIVEQFLDRIARWPQLCAALVSERGVGPQFKSCYPDYYDYLVELLNAIPAEYRDRPVIDHSLLLQQWIHLPPAPELYPPPLQEKEERELHAARVAAFKAGKPMPPPHRDLPAASAAPEKSRNASPESGSSPQQQQQQPVIVPVDRILSDEKTMAGIPAPPDWFCDLTMQTFNSLTPQNLHEKAAELREHLKPEYFQWFSMYMVKNRAAKE
;
A
#
# COMPACT_ATOMS: atom_id res chain seq x y z
N MET A 1 -20.76 23.90 38.27
CA MET A 1 -21.51 22.64 38.14
C MET A 1 -21.86 22.49 36.66
N HIS A 2 -21.04 21.79 35.89
CA HIS A 2 -20.93 20.32 35.76
C HIS A 2 -21.86 19.78 34.65
N GLY A 3 -21.24 19.15 33.65
CA GLY A 3 -21.85 18.27 32.64
C GLY A 3 -21.44 18.64 31.22
N ARG A 4 -20.26 18.22 30.74
CA ARG A 4 -19.98 16.97 29.96
C ARG A 4 -20.74 16.92 28.63
N ALA A 5 -20.18 16.48 27.52
CA ALA A 5 -18.84 16.17 27.05
C ALA A 5 -19.06 15.98 25.53
N VAL A 6 -18.23 16.58 24.68
CA VAL A 6 -18.32 16.39 23.24
C VAL A 6 -17.56 15.11 22.92
N ASP A 7 -18.28 13.99 22.90
CA ASP A 7 -17.73 12.67 22.55
C ASP A 7 -17.81 12.44 21.04
N THR A 8 -16.64 12.56 20.44
CA THR A 8 -16.17 12.06 19.15
C THR A 8 -16.35 10.54 19.02
N LEU A 9 -17.24 10.09 18.13
CA LEU A 9 -17.26 8.72 17.60
C LEU A 9 -16.40 8.65 16.33
N THR A 10 -15.11 8.55 16.58
CA THR A 10 -14.02 8.31 15.62
C THR A 10 -13.70 6.81 15.63
N THR A 11 -14.47 5.94 14.95
CA THR A 11 -14.15 4.50 14.97
C THR A 11 -14.62 3.66 13.76
N GLU A 12 -14.58 4.18 12.53
CA GLU A 12 -14.70 3.33 11.33
C GLU A 12 -13.56 3.52 10.30
N ARG A 13 -12.49 4.24 10.68
CA ARG A 13 -11.23 4.28 9.93
C ARG A 13 -10.14 3.45 10.62
N LEU A 14 -10.46 2.20 10.97
CA LEU A 14 -9.44 1.20 11.26
C LEU A 14 -8.81 0.75 9.94
N ILE A 15 -7.80 1.50 9.52
CA ILE A 15 -6.84 1.02 8.53
C ILE A 15 -6.12 -0.16 9.17
N PHE A 16 -6.46 -1.36 8.70
CA PHE A 16 -5.70 -2.61 8.72
C PHE A 16 -4.37 -2.55 9.50
N PHE A 17 -4.49 -2.51 10.82
CA PHE A 17 -3.46 -2.88 11.77
C PHE A 17 -4.14 -3.86 12.72
N ARG A 18 -4.07 -5.14 12.32
CA ARG A 18 -4.57 -6.34 13.03
C ARG A 18 -6.09 -6.49 13.28
N VAL A 19 -6.80 -7.05 12.30
CA VAL A 19 -7.83 -8.07 12.61
C VAL A 19 -7.14 -9.44 12.50
N ARG A 20 -6.51 -9.86 13.60
CA ARG A 20 -6.20 -11.28 13.79
C ARG A 20 -7.53 -11.95 14.11
N VAL A 21 -8.13 -12.61 13.11
CA VAL A 21 -9.21 -13.56 13.36
C VAL A 21 -8.67 -14.61 14.32
N ASN A 22 -9.35 -14.79 15.45
CA ASN A 22 -9.16 -15.93 16.35
C ASN A 22 -9.36 -17.21 15.55
N PHE A 23 -8.27 -17.88 15.19
CA PHE A 23 -8.29 -19.26 14.72
C PHE A 23 -8.20 -20.18 15.95
N SER A 24 -9.26 -20.18 16.76
CA SER A 24 -9.41 -21.12 17.89
C SER A 24 -10.84 -21.63 18.09
N GLU A 25 -11.80 -21.27 17.21
CA GLU A 25 -13.19 -21.75 17.31
C GLU A 25 -13.64 -22.61 16.11
N LEU A 26 -12.71 -23.31 15.46
CA LEU A 26 -13.05 -24.42 14.55
C LEU A 26 -12.07 -25.57 14.78
N ASN A 27 -12.29 -26.31 15.85
CA ASN A 27 -12.06 -27.76 15.95
C ASN A 27 -12.54 -28.22 17.33
N GLY A 28 -13.86 -28.30 17.49
CA GLY A 28 -14.43 -29.24 18.42
C GLY A 28 -14.43 -30.60 17.74
N GLU A 29 -13.52 -31.49 18.15
CA GLU A 29 -13.79 -32.91 18.30
C GLU A 29 -12.71 -33.58 19.16
N GLU A 30 -13.17 -34.35 20.12
CA GLU A 30 -12.41 -34.98 21.20
C GLU A 30 -11.40 -36.02 20.70
N GLY A 31 -10.28 -36.14 21.40
CA GLY A 31 -9.28 -37.17 21.12
C GLY A 31 -8.22 -37.29 22.20
N THR A 32 -8.56 -38.04 23.25
CA THR A 32 -7.75 -38.53 24.38
C THR A 32 -6.24 -38.74 24.16
N GLY A 33 -5.39 -38.36 25.12
CA GLY A 33 -4.07 -39.01 25.29
C GLY A 33 -2.97 -38.18 25.98
N ARG A 34 -2.71 -38.47 27.27
CA ARG A 34 -1.60 -37.93 28.09
C ARG A 34 -0.22 -38.25 27.50
N ARG A 35 0.73 -37.29 27.53
CA ARG A 35 1.88 -37.24 28.47
C ARG A 35 2.89 -36.11 28.13
N GLY A 36 3.15 -35.27 29.13
CA GLY A 36 4.50 -34.92 29.60
C GLY A 36 5.30 -33.91 28.77
N GLY A 37 5.22 -32.64 29.17
CA GLY A 37 6.15 -31.60 28.70
C GLY A 37 5.79 -30.20 29.17
N GLU A 38 5.34 -30.01 30.42
CA GLU A 38 5.24 -28.66 30.99
C GLU A 38 6.65 -28.18 31.36
N SER A 39 7.10 -27.08 30.76
CA SER A 39 7.91 -26.02 31.39
C SER A 39 8.49 -25.13 30.27
N TRP A 40 8.44 -23.80 30.47
CA TRP A 40 8.92 -22.70 29.61
C TRP A 40 7.91 -21.96 28.72
N GLU A 41 7.02 -22.62 28.00
CA GLU A 41 6.09 -21.94 27.07
C GLU A 41 5.02 -21.09 27.78
N TYR A 42 4.54 -21.55 28.94
CA TYR A 42 3.56 -20.81 29.75
C TYR A 42 4.15 -19.60 30.50
N LEU A 43 5.46 -19.58 30.77
CA LEU A 43 6.12 -18.44 31.41
C LEU A 43 6.48 -17.32 30.41
N TYR A 44 6.67 -17.66 29.13
CA TYR A 44 6.87 -16.66 28.06
C TYR A 44 5.55 -16.02 27.61
N LEU A 45 4.45 -16.78 27.56
CA LEU A 45 3.12 -16.28 27.16
C LEU A 45 2.40 -15.49 28.26
N SER A 46 2.67 -15.74 29.54
CA SER A 46 2.05 -15.01 30.65
C SER A 46 2.74 -13.66 30.95
N TYR A 47 4.02 -13.49 30.61
CA TYR A 47 4.72 -12.19 30.74
C TYR A 47 4.40 -11.21 29.61
N GLN A 48 3.88 -11.68 28.47
CA GLN A 48 3.53 -10.82 27.34
C GLN A 48 2.10 -10.25 27.39
N ASN A 49 1.19 -10.79 28.20
CA ASN A 49 -0.24 -10.51 28.00
C ASN A 49 -0.78 -9.19 28.60
N SER A 50 0.08 -8.34 29.18
CA SER A 50 -0.33 -7.01 29.69
C SER A 50 0.57 -5.89 29.19
N SER A 51 1.89 -6.12 29.12
CA SER A 51 2.85 -5.18 28.54
C SER A 51 2.81 -5.14 27.01
N SER A 52 2.60 -6.30 26.35
CA SER A 52 2.45 -6.35 24.88
C SER A 52 1.19 -5.62 24.42
N ASN A 53 0.10 -5.67 25.21
CA ASN A 53 -1.14 -4.97 24.89
C ASN A 53 -0.95 -3.45 25.02
N ALA A 54 -0.29 -2.96 26.08
CA ALA A 54 -0.01 -1.53 26.24
C ALA A 54 0.92 -0.99 25.13
N LEU A 55 1.92 -1.78 24.71
CA LEU A 55 2.80 -1.46 23.60
C LEU A 55 2.04 -1.38 22.27
N GLU A 56 1.25 -2.42 21.97
CA GLU A 56 0.46 -2.51 20.74
C GLU A 56 -0.60 -1.39 20.68
N ASP A 57 -1.29 -1.12 21.78
CA ASP A 57 -2.24 -0.01 21.89
C ASP A 57 -1.58 1.34 21.64
N THR A 58 -0.36 1.56 22.15
CA THR A 58 0.39 2.80 21.96
C THR A 58 0.79 2.98 20.50
N VAL A 59 1.30 1.93 19.86
CA VAL A 59 1.67 1.94 18.45
C VAL A 59 0.46 2.14 17.54
N ASN A 60 -0.65 1.46 17.83
CA ASN A 60 -1.89 1.62 17.08
C ASN A 60 -2.45 3.04 17.20
N LYS A 61 -2.40 3.66 18.39
CA LYS A 61 -2.77 5.07 18.58
C LYS A 61 -1.92 6.01 17.73
N LEU A 62 -0.61 5.78 17.64
CA LEU A 62 0.29 6.61 16.81
C LEU A 62 -0.04 6.47 15.32
N PHE A 63 -0.24 5.25 14.82
CA PHE A 63 -0.64 5.05 13.42
C PHE A 63 -2.02 5.62 13.11
N ASN A 64 -2.99 5.47 14.02
CA ASN A 64 -4.31 6.08 13.85
C ASN A 64 -4.23 7.60 13.73
N ARG A 65 -3.43 8.25 14.59
CA ARG A 65 -3.21 9.70 14.50
C ARG A 65 -2.58 10.11 13.17
N LEU A 66 -1.62 9.32 12.67
CA LEU A 66 -1.01 9.54 11.35
C LEU A 66 -2.05 9.46 10.22
N TYR A 67 -2.79 8.35 10.14
CA TYR A 67 -3.70 8.13 9.01
C TYR A 67 -4.97 8.97 9.07
N ASN A 68 -5.42 9.38 10.27
CA ASN A 68 -6.51 10.34 10.43
C ASN A 68 -6.08 11.79 10.16
N GLY A 69 -4.78 12.05 9.95
CA GLY A 69 -4.25 13.39 9.71
C GLY A 69 -4.13 14.27 10.97
N GLU A 70 -4.24 13.68 12.16
CA GLU A 70 -4.02 14.36 13.46
C GLU A 70 -2.52 14.58 13.75
N MET A 71 -1.66 13.90 13.01
CA MET A 71 -0.21 13.98 13.10
C MET A 71 0.37 13.85 11.70
N SER A 72 1.35 14.69 11.35
CA SER A 72 2.02 14.58 10.05
C SER A 72 3.04 13.43 10.03
N THR A 73 3.38 12.96 8.83
CA THR A 73 4.47 11.98 8.63
C THR A 73 5.78 12.48 9.24
N GLN A 74 6.10 13.76 9.02
CA GLN A 74 7.32 14.38 9.54
C GLN A 74 7.35 14.40 11.08
N ASP A 75 6.24 14.73 11.73
CA ASP A 75 6.15 14.73 13.20
C ASP A 75 6.37 13.33 13.78
N LEU A 76 5.76 12.32 13.16
CA LEU A 76 5.94 10.93 13.58
C LEU A 76 7.39 10.48 13.42
N VAL A 77 8.02 10.81 12.29
CA VAL A 77 9.43 10.45 12.03
C VAL A 77 10.36 11.16 13.02
N ASN A 78 10.11 12.43 13.35
CA ASN A 78 10.87 13.15 14.37
C ASN A 78 10.74 12.50 15.75
N MET A 79 9.52 12.07 16.11
CA MET A 79 9.28 11.32 17.35
C MET A 79 10.03 9.99 17.34
N MET A 80 9.96 9.22 16.26
CA MET A 80 10.66 7.94 16.12
C MET A 80 12.19 8.12 16.18
N LEU A 81 12.72 9.20 15.61
CA LEU A 81 14.14 9.55 15.68
C LEU A 81 14.58 9.89 17.11
N GLN A 82 13.73 10.55 17.88
CA GLN A 82 14.00 10.76 19.30
C GLN A 82 14.01 9.43 20.04
N PHE A 83 12.96 8.63 19.88
CA PHE A 83 12.80 7.34 20.55
C PHE A 83 13.94 6.35 20.23
N SER A 84 14.47 6.37 19.01
CA SER A 84 15.57 5.47 18.62
C SER A 84 16.88 5.78 19.35
N ARG A 85 17.05 7.00 19.87
CA ARG A 85 18.25 7.45 20.61
C ARG A 85 18.12 7.27 22.13
N GLU A 86 16.91 7.05 22.61
CA GLU A 86 16.68 6.87 24.04
C GLU A 86 17.11 5.46 24.48
N PRO A 87 17.73 5.33 25.66
CA PRO A 87 18.13 4.03 26.18
C PRO A 87 16.91 3.19 26.53
N ASP A 88 16.98 1.87 26.32
CA ASP A 88 15.93 0.93 26.75
C ASP A 88 15.99 0.68 28.25
N VAL A 89 15.68 1.71 29.03
CA VAL A 89 15.72 1.71 30.49
C VAL A 89 14.47 2.40 31.02
N GLY A 90 13.82 1.79 32.01
CA GLY A 90 12.64 2.34 32.68
C GLY A 90 11.47 1.37 32.70
N THR A 91 10.27 1.90 32.92
CA THR A 91 9.03 1.13 32.94
C THR A 91 8.52 0.90 31.52
N PRO A 92 8.31 -0.36 31.08
CA PRO A 92 7.74 -0.66 29.77
C PRO A 92 6.29 -0.17 29.60
N PRO A 93 5.84 0.14 28.37
CA PRO A 93 6.63 0.15 27.15
C PRO A 93 7.58 1.36 27.11
N THR A 94 8.88 1.12 26.93
CA THR A 94 9.87 2.20 26.81
C THR A 94 9.76 2.84 25.43
N ASN A 95 10.26 4.07 25.27
CA ASN A 95 10.28 4.76 23.98
C ASN A 95 11.06 3.98 22.92
N HIS A 96 12.19 3.38 23.29
CA HIS A 96 12.96 2.51 22.39
C HIS A 96 12.15 1.30 21.93
N GLN A 97 11.43 0.63 22.85
CA GLN A 97 10.55 -0.50 22.51
C GLN A 97 9.38 -0.08 21.62
N ILE A 98 8.80 1.11 21.83
CA ILE A 98 7.76 1.68 20.97
C ILE A 98 8.33 1.87 19.56
N PHE A 99 9.51 2.49 19.43
CA PHE A 99 10.18 2.67 18.15
C PHE A 99 10.43 1.35 17.40
N GLU A 100 11.02 0.36 18.06
CA GLU A 100 11.28 -0.95 17.43
C GLU A 100 9.98 -1.63 17.00
N HIS A 101 8.95 -1.58 17.86
CA HIS A 101 7.66 -2.19 17.57
C HIS A 101 6.95 -1.48 16.42
N MET A 102 7.05 -0.16 16.31
CA MET A 102 6.51 0.60 15.17
C MET A 102 7.12 0.14 13.84
N ILE A 103 8.45 -0.01 13.77
CA ILE A 103 9.13 -0.44 12.54
C ILE A 103 8.74 -1.87 12.16
N VAL A 104 8.73 -2.79 13.14
CA VAL A 104 8.37 -4.19 12.92
C VAL A 104 6.92 -4.33 12.49
N ASN A 105 6.00 -3.62 13.16
CA ASN A 105 4.58 -3.66 12.85
C ASN A 105 4.30 -3.09 11.45
N LEU A 106 4.93 -1.95 11.11
CA LEU A 106 4.87 -1.41 9.75
C LEU A 106 5.33 -2.44 8.72
N CYS A 107 6.49 -3.08 8.93
CA CYS A 107 7.04 -4.04 7.98
C CYS A 107 6.21 -5.32 7.84
N ASP A 108 5.59 -5.81 8.93
CA ASP A 108 4.67 -6.96 8.86
C ASP A 108 3.42 -6.65 8.03
N GLU A 109 2.86 -5.44 8.18
CA GLU A 109 1.67 -5.00 7.44
C GLU A 109 1.92 -4.75 5.94
N LEU A 110 3.18 -4.48 5.52
CA LEU A 110 3.50 -4.23 4.11
C LEU A 110 3.19 -5.42 3.17
N ARG A 111 2.98 -6.63 3.70
CA ARG A 111 2.49 -7.77 2.89
C ARG A 111 1.10 -7.52 2.30
N PHE A 112 0.32 -6.62 2.88
CA PHE A 112 -1.04 -6.27 2.45
C PHE A 112 -1.12 -4.94 1.69
N ILE A 113 0.02 -4.33 1.35
CA ILE A 113 0.08 -2.98 0.75
C ILE A 113 -0.78 -2.80 -0.51
N THR A 114 -1.04 -3.88 -1.26
CA THR A 114 -1.90 -3.85 -2.45
C THR A 114 -3.37 -3.57 -2.15
N ARG A 115 -3.80 -3.80 -0.90
CA ARG A 115 -5.16 -3.53 -0.40
C ARG A 115 -5.34 -2.09 0.06
N TYR A 116 -4.26 -1.31 0.15
CA TYR A 116 -4.34 0.05 0.66
C TYR A 116 -5.06 0.96 -0.34
N PRO A 117 -5.96 1.86 0.12
CA PRO A 117 -6.50 2.92 -0.71
C PRO A 117 -5.41 3.94 -1.07
N SER A 118 -5.69 4.80 -2.06
CA SER A 118 -4.68 5.69 -2.63
C SER A 118 -4.08 6.69 -1.63
N ASN A 119 -4.88 7.20 -0.69
CA ASN A 119 -4.42 8.20 0.28
C ASN A 119 -3.47 7.59 1.31
N GLU A 120 -3.85 6.45 1.88
CA GLU A 120 -3.08 5.69 2.85
C GLU A 120 -1.80 5.17 2.20
N LEU A 121 -1.89 4.68 0.96
CA LEU A 121 -0.72 4.27 0.19
C LEU A 121 0.29 5.41 0.04
N ARG A 122 -0.17 6.66 -0.18
CA ARG A 122 0.70 7.84 -0.24
C ARG A 122 1.33 8.17 1.12
N ILE A 123 0.56 8.16 2.20
CA ILE A 123 1.06 8.39 3.57
C ILE A 123 2.10 7.33 3.93
N THR A 124 1.84 6.06 3.65
CA THR A 124 2.77 4.95 3.88
C THR A 124 4.04 5.09 3.04
N ALA A 125 3.93 5.53 1.78
CA ALA A 125 5.11 5.78 0.93
C ALA A 125 6.01 6.87 1.52
N GLU A 126 5.40 7.98 1.94
CA GLU A 126 6.12 9.09 2.59
C GLU A 126 6.80 8.60 3.87
N LEU A 127 6.07 7.87 4.71
CA LEU A 127 6.61 7.32 5.96
C LEU A 127 7.81 6.42 5.71
N ILE A 128 7.69 5.39 4.85
CA ILE A 128 8.80 4.47 4.55
C ILE A 128 10.00 5.23 4.00
N GLY A 129 9.75 6.15 3.06
CA GLY A 129 10.81 6.93 2.43
C GLY A 129 11.56 7.82 3.43
N GLN A 130 10.85 8.48 4.35
CA GLN A 130 11.48 9.26 5.42
C GLN A 130 12.21 8.36 6.44
N LEU A 131 11.65 7.21 6.82
CA LEU A 131 12.32 6.25 7.70
C LEU A 131 13.64 5.73 7.10
N LEU A 132 13.69 5.53 5.78
CA LEU A 132 14.93 5.21 5.06
C LEU A 132 15.88 6.41 5.05
N ARG A 133 15.39 7.61 4.71
CA ARG A 133 16.18 8.85 4.67
C ARG A 133 16.95 9.12 5.97
N PHE A 134 16.32 8.89 7.11
CA PHE A 134 16.90 9.08 8.45
C PHE A 134 17.54 7.81 9.04
N ASP A 135 17.70 6.75 8.25
CA ASP A 135 18.35 5.50 8.64
C ASP A 135 17.71 4.79 9.85
N LEU A 136 16.41 5.01 10.08
CA LEU A 136 15.67 4.43 11.19
C LEU A 136 15.39 2.95 10.96
N VAL A 137 15.08 2.56 9.71
CA VAL A 137 14.84 1.16 9.35
C VAL A 137 16.08 0.29 9.56
N SER A 138 17.27 0.82 9.28
CA SER A 138 18.54 0.11 9.41
C SER A 138 18.94 -0.18 10.87
N GLN A 139 18.39 0.59 11.83
CA GLN A 139 18.69 0.40 13.25
C GLN A 139 18.00 -0.84 13.83
N VAL A 140 16.86 -1.25 13.27
CA VAL A 140 16.08 -2.38 13.79
C VAL A 140 16.48 -3.67 13.08
N HIS A 141 17.04 -4.60 13.85
CA HIS A 141 17.53 -5.90 13.34
C HIS A 141 16.58 -7.06 13.61
N LYS A 142 15.50 -6.82 14.35
CA LYS A 142 14.48 -7.82 14.69
C LYS A 142 13.86 -8.39 13.42
N LYS A 143 13.90 -9.73 13.31
CA LYS A 143 13.43 -10.44 12.12
C LYS A 143 11.90 -10.44 12.05
N VAL A 144 11.38 -10.27 10.84
CA VAL A 144 9.96 -10.39 10.51
C VAL A 144 9.80 -11.61 9.60
N ILE A 145 8.85 -12.49 9.93
CA ILE A 145 8.61 -13.72 9.18
C ILE A 145 7.57 -13.43 8.08
N LEU A 146 7.98 -13.55 6.83
CA LEU A 146 7.10 -13.45 5.66
C LEU A 146 7.28 -14.73 4.83
N GLU A 147 6.17 -15.36 4.42
CA GLU A 147 6.19 -16.50 3.48
C GLU A 147 7.24 -17.57 3.87
N THR A 148 7.25 -17.96 5.16
CA THR A 148 8.18 -18.93 5.80
C THR A 148 9.67 -18.54 5.83
N LYS A 149 10.02 -17.30 5.51
CA LYS A 149 11.39 -16.77 5.58
C LYS A 149 11.50 -15.57 6.51
N GLU A 150 12.67 -15.42 7.13
CA GLU A 150 12.99 -14.28 7.98
C GLU A 150 13.65 -13.16 7.17
N TYR A 151 13.15 -11.94 7.34
CA TYR A 151 13.71 -10.74 6.73
C TYR A 151 13.98 -9.68 7.79
N THR A 152 14.98 -8.84 7.55
CA THR A 152 15.11 -7.59 8.30
C THR A 152 14.14 -6.54 7.76
N PRO A 153 13.73 -5.55 8.57
CA PRO A 153 12.94 -4.41 8.11
C PRO A 153 13.50 -3.75 6.84
N LEU A 154 14.82 -3.57 6.78
CA LEU A 154 15.48 -2.99 5.60
C LEU A 154 15.28 -3.85 4.35
N GLN A 155 15.44 -5.17 4.45
CA GLN A 155 15.20 -6.08 3.32
C GLN A 155 13.74 -6.02 2.84
N ILE A 156 12.79 -5.90 3.77
CA ILE A 156 11.37 -5.74 3.46
C ILE A 156 11.14 -4.44 2.69
N CYS A 157 11.61 -3.30 3.20
CA CYS A 157 11.45 -2.01 2.51
C CYS A 157 12.07 -2.03 1.11
N MET A 158 13.28 -2.58 0.94
CA MET A 158 13.93 -2.69 -0.37
C MET A 158 13.13 -3.58 -1.34
N ARG A 159 12.64 -4.72 -0.86
CA ARG A 159 11.79 -5.61 -1.66
C ARG A 159 10.49 -4.93 -2.05
N VAL A 160 9.85 -4.21 -1.13
CA VAL A 160 8.60 -3.47 -1.36
C VAL A 160 8.79 -2.39 -2.43
N ILE A 161 9.89 -1.63 -2.40
CA ILE A 161 10.20 -0.64 -3.45
C ILE A 161 10.32 -1.34 -4.81
N LEU A 162 11.16 -2.37 -4.91
CA LEU A 162 11.41 -3.07 -6.17
C LEU A 162 10.17 -3.79 -6.70
N ASP A 163 9.40 -4.48 -5.85
CA ASP A 163 8.19 -5.19 -6.24
C ASP A 163 7.06 -4.23 -6.65
N SER A 164 7.05 -3.02 -6.09
CA SER A 164 6.14 -1.95 -6.49
C SER A 164 6.50 -1.38 -7.85
N LEU A 165 7.80 -1.17 -8.11
CA LEU A 165 8.30 -0.66 -9.40
C LEU A 165 8.23 -1.69 -10.54
N LYS A 166 8.11 -2.99 -10.24
CA LYS A 166 7.80 -4.04 -11.23
C LYS A 166 6.36 -4.00 -11.73
N ARG A 167 5.45 -3.32 -11.02
CA ARG A 167 4.04 -3.21 -11.42
C ARG A 167 3.93 -2.36 -12.69
N PRO A 168 2.85 -2.51 -13.48
CA PRO A 168 2.71 -1.77 -14.73
C PRO A 168 2.98 -0.27 -14.57
N PRO A 169 3.59 0.38 -15.58
CA PRO A 169 3.86 1.80 -15.57
C PRO A 169 2.61 2.57 -15.19
N TYR A 170 2.77 3.56 -14.31
CA TYR A 170 1.65 4.39 -13.86
C TYR A 170 0.50 3.58 -13.20
N SER A 171 0.77 2.42 -12.60
CA SER A 171 -0.19 1.83 -11.65
C SER A 171 -0.08 2.53 -10.29
N ARG A 172 -1.11 2.42 -9.44
CA ARG A 172 -1.06 2.94 -8.05
C ARG A 172 0.17 2.44 -7.30
N MET A 173 0.47 1.15 -7.44
CA MET A 173 1.66 0.53 -6.83
C MET A 173 2.96 1.01 -7.47
N PHE A 174 3.01 1.22 -8.78
CA PHE A 174 4.20 1.80 -9.42
C PHE A 174 4.45 3.22 -8.89
N ARG A 175 3.42 4.05 -8.78
CA ARG A 175 3.51 5.39 -8.19
C ARG A 175 3.94 5.34 -6.73
N PHE A 176 3.43 4.40 -5.95
CA PHE A 176 3.87 4.17 -4.57
C PHE A 176 5.37 3.90 -4.47
N GLY A 177 5.92 3.03 -5.32
CA GLY A 177 7.36 2.76 -5.35
C GLY A 177 8.19 4.01 -5.68
N VAL A 178 7.72 4.82 -6.64
CA VAL A 178 8.37 6.09 -7.00
C VAL A 178 8.32 7.09 -5.86
N LEU A 179 7.16 7.25 -5.21
CA LEU A 179 6.97 8.17 -4.07
C LEU A 179 7.93 7.87 -2.92
N ILE A 180 8.17 6.58 -2.64
CA ILE A 180 9.16 6.16 -1.63
C ILE A 180 10.56 6.63 -2.03
N VAL A 181 10.99 6.33 -3.27
CA VAL A 181 12.32 6.70 -3.78
C VAL A 181 12.55 8.21 -3.73
N GLU A 182 11.55 8.99 -4.13
CA GLU A 182 11.60 10.46 -4.11
C GLU A 182 11.90 11.05 -2.72
N GLN A 183 11.51 10.38 -1.63
CA GLN A 183 11.77 10.88 -0.27
C GLN A 183 13.25 10.92 0.11
N PHE A 184 14.08 10.10 -0.52
CA PHE A 184 15.49 9.93 -0.14
C PHE A 184 16.46 9.94 -1.33
N LEU A 185 16.08 10.51 -2.48
CA LEU A 185 16.97 10.66 -3.64
C LEU A 185 18.29 11.37 -3.29
N ASP A 186 18.26 12.31 -2.34
CA ASP A 186 19.43 13.01 -1.80
C ASP A 186 20.39 12.10 -1.01
N ARG A 187 19.91 10.95 -0.55
CA ARG A 187 20.67 9.99 0.27
C ARG A 187 20.75 8.60 -0.34
N ILE A 188 20.20 8.38 -1.54
CA ILE A 188 20.08 7.06 -2.16
C ILE A 188 21.42 6.35 -2.41
N ALA A 189 22.52 7.12 -2.50
CA ALA A 189 23.89 6.62 -2.56
C ALA A 189 24.26 5.67 -1.42
N ARG A 190 23.56 5.77 -0.27
CA ARG A 190 23.69 4.85 0.86
C ARG A 190 23.32 3.41 0.49
N TRP A 191 22.52 3.18 -0.55
CA TRP A 191 22.09 1.85 -0.99
C TRP A 191 22.50 1.59 -2.46
N PRO A 192 23.78 1.28 -2.72
CA PRO A 192 24.29 1.04 -4.07
C PRO A 192 23.59 -0.12 -4.78
N GLN A 193 23.25 -1.20 -4.05
CA GLN A 193 22.50 -2.32 -4.62
C GLN A 193 21.10 -1.91 -5.10
N LEU A 194 20.42 -1.00 -4.38
CA LEU A 194 19.13 -0.46 -4.83
C LEU A 194 19.34 0.36 -6.11
N CYS A 195 20.34 1.24 -6.13
CA CYS A 195 20.68 2.02 -7.33
C CYS A 195 20.95 1.10 -8.52
N ALA A 196 21.78 0.06 -8.34
CA ALA A 196 22.14 -0.90 -9.38
C ALA A 196 20.92 -1.67 -9.89
N ALA A 197 19.99 -2.05 -8.99
CA ALA A 197 18.75 -2.69 -9.38
C ALA A 197 17.83 -1.76 -10.20
N LEU A 198 17.78 -0.47 -9.86
CA LEU A 198 16.97 0.55 -10.55
C LEU A 198 17.51 0.92 -11.93
N VAL A 199 18.83 0.82 -12.15
CA VAL A 199 19.43 1.13 -13.47
C VAL A 199 19.71 -0.10 -14.33
N SER A 200 19.52 -1.30 -13.79
CA SER A 200 19.80 -2.56 -14.50
C SER A 200 19.06 -2.64 -15.83
N GLU A 201 19.73 -3.14 -16.88
CA GLU A 201 19.13 -3.45 -18.18
C GLU A 201 18.03 -4.53 -18.12
N ARG A 202 17.86 -5.17 -16.95
CA ARG A 202 16.85 -6.19 -16.68
C ARG A 202 15.98 -5.80 -15.49
N GLY A 203 14.80 -6.40 -15.40
CA GLY A 203 13.90 -6.18 -14.28
C GLY A 203 13.24 -4.80 -14.36
N VAL A 204 13.42 -3.98 -13.33
CA VAL A 204 12.74 -2.68 -13.19
C VAL A 204 13.34 -1.57 -14.05
N GLY A 205 14.62 -1.65 -14.41
CA GLY A 205 15.34 -0.52 -15.01
C GLY A 205 14.83 -0.05 -16.37
N PRO A 206 14.48 -0.91 -17.35
CA PRO A 206 13.94 -0.45 -18.63
C PRO A 206 12.65 0.36 -18.48
N GLN A 207 11.77 -0.10 -17.58
CA GLN A 207 10.53 0.61 -17.27
C GLN A 207 10.79 1.91 -16.51
N PHE A 208 11.69 1.88 -15.52
CA PHE A 208 12.05 3.06 -14.75
C PHE A 208 12.66 4.15 -15.65
N LYS A 209 13.59 3.78 -16.53
CA LYS A 209 14.16 4.66 -17.57
C LYS A 209 13.10 5.28 -18.47
N SER A 210 12.13 4.48 -18.92
CA SER A 210 11.07 4.99 -19.80
C SER A 210 10.11 5.96 -19.11
N CYS A 211 9.92 5.85 -17.80
CA CYS A 211 8.95 6.67 -17.06
C CYS A 211 9.59 7.87 -16.35
N TYR A 212 10.84 7.71 -15.89
CA TYR A 212 11.59 8.69 -15.11
C TYR A 212 13.06 8.72 -15.57
N PRO A 213 13.34 9.21 -16.79
CA PRO A 213 14.69 9.24 -17.36
C PRO A 213 15.65 10.08 -16.51
N ASP A 214 15.21 11.24 -15.99
CA ASP A 214 16.06 12.10 -15.17
C ASP A 214 16.56 11.41 -13.90
N TYR A 215 15.68 10.63 -13.25
CA TYR A 215 16.05 9.83 -12.08
C TYR A 215 16.97 8.68 -12.47
N TYR A 216 16.71 8.02 -13.60
CA TYR A 216 17.55 6.95 -14.11
C TYR A 216 18.97 7.45 -14.40
N ASP A 217 19.10 8.55 -15.12
CA ASP A 217 20.39 9.15 -15.49
C ASP A 217 21.15 9.62 -14.25
N TYR A 218 20.47 10.26 -13.29
CA TYR A 218 21.05 10.58 -11.98
C TYR A 218 21.61 9.34 -11.26
N LEU A 219 20.87 8.24 -11.22
CA LEU A 219 21.33 7.00 -10.57
C LEU A 219 22.53 6.36 -11.29
N VAL A 220 22.59 6.47 -12.62
CA VAL A 220 23.75 6.02 -13.42
C VAL A 220 24.98 6.85 -13.07
N GLU A 221 24.86 8.18 -13.06
CA GLU A 221 25.94 9.09 -12.66
C GLU A 221 26.40 8.82 -11.22
N LEU A 222 25.45 8.62 -10.31
CA LEU A 222 25.69 8.32 -8.90
C LEU A 222 26.50 7.03 -8.73
N LEU A 223 26.10 5.95 -9.41
CA LEU A 223 26.81 4.67 -9.36
C LEU A 223 28.22 4.76 -9.96
N ASN A 224 28.39 5.56 -11.01
CA ASN A 224 29.70 5.79 -11.60
C ASN A 224 30.64 6.56 -10.65
N ALA A 225 30.09 7.50 -9.87
CA ALA A 225 30.83 8.23 -8.84
C ALA A 225 31.20 7.35 -7.62
N ILE A 226 30.39 6.35 -7.27
CA ILE A 226 30.69 5.41 -6.18
C ILE A 226 31.85 4.49 -6.58
N PRO A 227 32.90 4.34 -5.75
CA PRO A 227 34.01 3.41 -6.02
C PRO A 227 33.53 1.96 -6.15
N ALA A 228 34.14 1.19 -7.07
CA ALA A 228 33.70 -0.17 -7.40
C ALA A 228 33.62 -1.11 -6.19
N GLU A 229 34.52 -0.95 -5.21
CA GLU A 229 34.58 -1.74 -3.97
C GLU A 229 33.33 -1.58 -3.07
N TYR A 230 32.56 -0.50 -3.25
CA TYR A 230 31.36 -0.24 -2.48
C TYR A 230 30.07 -0.50 -3.26
N ARG A 231 30.12 -0.67 -4.60
CA ARG A 231 28.93 -0.84 -5.45
C ARG A 231 28.14 -2.12 -5.13
N ASP A 232 28.82 -3.16 -4.69
CA ASP A 232 28.19 -4.43 -4.34
C ASP A 232 27.72 -4.47 -2.88
N ARG A 233 27.92 -3.41 -2.09
CA ARG A 233 27.50 -3.38 -0.69
C ARG A 233 26.01 -3.02 -0.57
N PRO A 234 25.27 -3.66 0.35
CA PRO A 234 23.86 -3.35 0.56
C PRO A 234 23.65 -1.96 1.17
N VAL A 235 24.59 -1.54 2.03
CA VAL A 235 24.58 -0.23 2.71
C VAL A 235 26.01 0.31 2.77
N ILE A 236 26.18 1.60 2.46
CA ILE A 236 27.41 2.36 2.70
C ILE A 236 27.19 3.32 3.87
N ASP A 237 28.12 3.36 4.81
CA ASP A 237 28.09 4.33 5.91
C ASP A 237 28.11 5.77 5.37
N HIS A 238 27.25 6.65 5.89
CA HIS A 238 27.16 8.04 5.43
C HIS A 238 28.46 8.80 5.71
N SER A 239 29.18 8.45 6.77
CA SER A 239 30.50 9.02 7.07
C SER A 239 31.52 8.75 5.98
N LEU A 240 31.44 7.61 5.29
CA LEU A 240 32.31 7.26 4.16
C LEU A 240 31.94 8.03 2.90
N LEU A 241 30.65 8.33 2.70
CA LEU A 241 30.18 9.16 1.59
C LEU A 241 30.59 10.64 1.76
N LEU A 242 30.69 11.11 3.01
CA LEU A 242 31.11 12.48 3.34
C LEU A 242 32.63 12.66 3.38
N GLN A 243 33.42 11.59 3.35
CA GLN A 243 34.86 11.72 3.19
C GLN A 243 35.18 12.29 1.80
N GLN A 244 36.10 13.26 1.75
CA GLN A 244 36.37 14.22 0.67
C GLN A 244 36.78 13.64 -0.71
N TRP A 245 36.56 12.35 -0.97
CA TRP A 245 37.00 11.69 -2.21
C TRP A 245 35.85 11.35 -3.17
N ILE A 246 34.58 11.51 -2.77
CA ILE A 246 33.43 11.19 -3.61
C ILE A 246 32.60 12.47 -3.85
N HIS A 247 32.79 13.09 -5.02
CA HIS A 247 31.88 14.13 -5.50
C HIS A 247 30.62 13.46 -6.05
N LEU A 248 29.57 13.39 -5.24
CA LEU A 248 28.27 12.88 -5.69
C LEU A 248 27.56 13.95 -6.53
N PRO A 249 26.89 13.57 -7.63
CA PRO A 249 26.04 14.49 -8.38
C PRO A 249 24.94 15.06 -7.47
N PRO A 250 24.51 16.31 -7.69
CA PRO A 250 23.37 16.86 -6.97
C PRO A 250 22.12 16.03 -7.28
N ALA A 251 21.27 15.84 -6.27
CA ALA A 251 19.99 15.18 -6.50
C ALA A 251 19.17 15.97 -7.53
N PRO A 252 18.46 15.29 -8.44
CA PRO A 252 17.62 15.95 -9.42
C PRO A 252 16.52 16.72 -8.70
N GLU A 253 16.03 17.79 -9.32
CA GLU A 253 14.83 18.45 -8.83
C GLU A 253 13.72 17.41 -8.68
N LEU A 254 13.17 17.34 -7.47
CA LEU A 254 12.05 16.44 -7.20
C LEU A 254 10.92 16.79 -8.16
N TYR A 255 10.20 15.77 -8.62
CA TYR A 255 8.89 15.95 -9.21
C TYR A 255 8.06 16.95 -8.41
N PRO A 256 7.18 17.73 -9.07
CA PRO A 256 6.55 18.88 -8.45
C PRO A 256 5.88 18.50 -7.12
N PRO A 257 5.83 19.46 -6.18
CA PRO A 257 5.25 19.28 -4.84
C PRO A 257 3.86 18.64 -4.94
N PRO A 258 3.37 17.97 -3.87
CA PRO A 258 2.14 17.19 -3.91
C PRO A 258 1.03 17.98 -4.60
N LEU A 259 0.78 17.60 -5.85
CA LEU A 259 -0.31 18.15 -6.65
C LEU A 259 -1.61 17.83 -5.91
N GLN A 260 -2.62 18.68 -6.04
CA GLN A 260 -3.93 18.30 -5.54
C GLN A 260 -4.33 16.98 -6.22
N GLU A 261 -5.06 16.11 -5.53
CA GLU A 261 -5.35 14.75 -6.02
C GLU A 261 -5.95 14.74 -7.45
N LYS A 262 -6.69 15.78 -7.80
CA LYS A 262 -7.21 16.01 -9.15
C LYS A 262 -6.12 16.30 -10.18
N GLU A 263 -5.18 17.18 -9.88
CA GLU A 263 -4.06 17.54 -10.75
C GLU A 263 -3.09 16.36 -10.91
N GLU A 264 -2.86 15.58 -9.84
CA GLU A 264 -2.07 14.35 -9.93
C GLU A 264 -2.76 13.32 -10.83
N ARG A 265 -4.09 13.17 -10.74
CA ARG A 265 -4.89 12.30 -11.63
C ARG A 265 -4.86 12.76 -13.09
N GLU A 266 -4.95 14.07 -13.34
CA GLU A 266 -4.91 14.64 -14.69
C GLU A 266 -3.52 14.46 -15.32
N LEU A 267 -2.46 14.77 -14.58
CA LEU A 267 -1.09 14.58 -15.01
C LEU A 267 -0.78 13.09 -15.24
N HIS A 268 -1.28 12.23 -14.36
CA HIS A 268 -1.20 10.78 -14.52
C HIS A 268 -1.91 10.29 -15.79
N ALA A 269 -3.15 10.73 -16.02
CA ALA A 269 -3.90 10.39 -17.24
C ALA A 269 -3.17 10.86 -18.50
N ALA A 270 -2.60 12.07 -18.47
CA ALA A 270 -1.82 12.62 -19.57
C ALA A 270 -0.55 11.80 -19.85
N ARG A 271 0.18 11.38 -18.81
CA ARG A 271 1.37 10.52 -18.95
C ARG A 271 1.04 9.12 -19.45
N VAL A 272 -0.04 8.52 -18.96
CA VAL A 272 -0.54 7.23 -19.48
C VAL A 272 -0.90 7.34 -20.95
N ALA A 273 -1.55 8.44 -21.37
CA ALA A 273 -1.88 8.68 -22.77
C ALA A 273 -0.63 8.89 -23.64
N ALA A 274 0.35 9.67 -23.17
CA ALA A 274 1.61 9.91 -23.89
C ALA A 274 2.43 8.62 -24.04
N PHE A 275 2.52 7.82 -22.97
CA PHE A 275 3.18 6.52 -22.99
C PHE A 275 2.54 5.55 -23.99
N LYS A 276 1.20 5.44 -23.96
CA LYS A 276 0.45 4.63 -24.95
C LYS A 276 0.65 5.12 -26.39
N ALA A 277 0.85 6.41 -26.58
CA ALA A 277 1.03 7.03 -27.88
C ALA A 277 2.50 7.05 -28.37
N GLY A 278 3.46 6.57 -27.57
CA GLY A 278 4.90 6.65 -27.89
C GLY A 278 5.41 8.08 -28.05
N LYS A 279 4.75 9.06 -27.44
CA LYS A 279 5.07 10.50 -27.56
C LYS A 279 6.03 10.94 -26.44
N PRO A 280 6.83 11.99 -26.67
CA PRO A 280 7.64 12.60 -25.62
C PRO A 280 6.75 13.00 -24.44
N MET A 281 7.21 12.68 -23.24
CA MET A 281 6.41 12.81 -22.04
C MET A 281 6.08 14.27 -21.74
N PRO A 282 4.88 14.56 -21.22
CA PRO A 282 4.56 15.88 -20.70
C PRO A 282 5.58 16.24 -19.60
N PRO A 283 6.27 17.40 -19.71
CA PRO A 283 7.22 17.83 -18.70
C PRO A 283 6.53 18.01 -17.34
N PRO A 284 7.29 17.90 -16.23
CA PRO A 284 6.76 18.08 -14.88
C PRO A 284 6.19 19.49 -14.64
N HIS A 285 6.69 20.49 -15.36
CA HIS A 285 6.13 21.83 -15.38
C HIS A 285 5.07 21.96 -16.46
N ARG A 286 3.86 22.33 -16.03
CA ARG A 286 2.89 22.96 -16.89
C ARG A 286 3.39 24.38 -17.18
N ASP A 287 4.39 24.51 -18.06
CA ASP A 287 4.45 25.72 -18.87
C ASP A 287 3.22 25.66 -19.77
N LEU A 288 2.10 26.16 -19.28
CA LEU A 288 0.99 26.55 -20.13
C LEU A 288 1.56 27.59 -21.10
N PRO A 289 1.69 27.32 -22.41
CA PRO A 289 1.72 28.44 -23.32
C PRO A 289 0.38 29.14 -23.15
N ALA A 290 0.47 30.44 -22.84
CA ALA A 290 -0.66 31.33 -22.73
C ALA A 290 -1.59 31.15 -23.93
N ALA A 291 -2.89 31.27 -23.64
CA ALA A 291 -4.02 31.20 -24.55
C ALA A 291 -3.68 31.55 -26.01
N SER A 292 -3.95 30.60 -26.91
CA SER A 292 -4.23 30.89 -28.30
C SER A 292 -5.48 30.13 -28.71
N ALA A 293 -6.56 30.89 -28.76
CA ALA A 293 -7.84 30.68 -29.41
C ALA A 293 -8.04 29.39 -30.22
N ALA A 294 -9.18 28.74 -29.97
CA ALA A 294 -9.85 27.87 -30.92
C ALA A 294 -10.03 28.57 -32.29
N PRO A 295 -10.24 27.77 -33.35
CA PRO A 295 -11.56 27.87 -33.95
C PRO A 295 -12.25 26.52 -34.16
N GLU A 296 -13.56 26.57 -34.01
CA GLU A 296 -14.53 25.51 -34.20
C GLU A 296 -14.70 25.04 -35.67
N LYS A 297 -15.29 23.84 -35.77
CA LYS A 297 -16.09 23.24 -36.87
C LYS A 297 -15.35 22.68 -38.10
N SER A 298 -15.52 21.37 -38.32
CA SER A 298 -16.62 20.87 -39.17
C SER A 298 -16.74 19.33 -39.15
N ARG A 299 -18.01 18.88 -39.08
CA ARG A 299 -18.47 17.51 -39.34
C ARG A 299 -18.19 17.11 -40.80
N ASN A 300 -17.85 15.85 -41.05
CA ASN A 300 -18.53 15.00 -42.03
C ASN A 300 -18.15 13.52 -41.86
N ALA A 301 -19.07 12.65 -42.28
CA ALA A 301 -19.18 11.24 -41.95
C ALA A 301 -18.82 10.29 -43.12
N SER A 302 -18.27 9.11 -42.76
CA SER A 302 -18.47 7.75 -43.33
C SER A 302 -17.99 7.42 -44.77
N PRO A 303 -17.94 6.14 -45.21
CA PRO A 303 -17.53 4.86 -44.56
C PRO A 303 -16.69 3.92 -45.52
N GLU A 304 -16.56 2.63 -45.14
CA GLU A 304 -16.14 1.41 -45.91
C GLU A 304 -14.75 0.82 -45.59
N SER A 305 -14.44 -0.49 -45.67
CA SER A 305 -15.14 -1.79 -45.48
C SER A 305 -14.10 -2.95 -45.64
N GLY A 306 -14.30 -4.10 -44.96
CA GLY A 306 -13.72 -5.45 -45.24
C GLY A 306 -12.31 -5.79 -44.71
N SER A 307 -11.93 -7.01 -44.27
CA SER A 307 -12.59 -8.30 -43.97
C SER A 307 -11.53 -9.33 -43.44
N SER A 308 -11.81 -10.00 -42.29
CA SER A 308 -11.54 -11.38 -41.76
C SER A 308 -10.25 -12.22 -42.05
N PRO A 309 -10.04 -13.43 -41.46
CA PRO A 309 -9.91 -13.84 -40.04
C PRO A 309 -8.69 -14.79 -39.78
N GLN A 310 -8.29 -15.08 -38.53
CA GLN A 310 -7.61 -16.37 -38.21
C GLN A 310 -7.70 -16.80 -36.72
N GLN A 311 -7.89 -18.10 -36.53
CA GLN A 311 -8.30 -18.82 -35.32
C GLN A 311 -7.15 -19.18 -34.35
N GLN A 312 -7.58 -19.49 -33.12
CA GLN A 312 -6.87 -19.89 -31.90
C GLN A 312 -6.04 -21.19 -31.98
N GLN A 313 -5.03 -21.27 -31.11
CA GLN A 313 -4.74 -22.50 -30.35
C GLN A 313 -4.58 -22.17 -28.86
N GLN A 314 -5.26 -22.95 -28.01
CA GLN A 314 -5.45 -22.77 -26.57
C GLN A 314 -4.39 -23.53 -25.75
N GLN A 315 -3.99 -22.95 -24.61
CA GLN A 315 -3.47 -23.65 -23.43
C GLN A 315 -4.39 -23.35 -22.23
N PRO A 316 -4.50 -24.26 -21.24
CA PRO A 316 -5.51 -24.17 -20.18
C PRO A 316 -5.13 -23.08 -19.16
N VAL A 317 -5.96 -22.04 -19.07
CA VAL A 317 -5.80 -20.95 -18.09
C VAL A 317 -6.75 -21.20 -16.93
N ILE A 318 -6.19 -21.28 -15.72
CA ILE A 318 -6.93 -21.20 -14.45
C ILE A 318 -7.64 -19.84 -14.44
N VAL A 319 -8.99 -19.85 -14.46
CA VAL A 319 -9.80 -18.64 -14.66
C VAL A 319 -9.93 -17.86 -13.34
N PRO A 320 -9.54 -16.57 -13.30
CA PRO A 320 -9.81 -15.69 -12.15
C PRO A 320 -11.32 -15.43 -12.01
N VAL A 321 -11.82 -15.39 -10.77
CA VAL A 321 -13.24 -15.22 -10.41
C VAL A 321 -13.88 -13.97 -11.07
N ASP A 322 -13.09 -12.93 -11.31
CA ASP A 322 -13.53 -11.70 -11.99
C ASP A 322 -14.04 -11.92 -13.42
N ARG A 323 -13.55 -12.95 -14.11
CA ARG A 323 -13.99 -13.29 -15.47
C ARG A 323 -15.31 -14.07 -15.50
N ILE A 324 -15.67 -14.71 -14.39
CA ILE A 324 -16.95 -15.43 -14.20
C ILE A 324 -18.05 -14.42 -13.82
N LEU A 325 -17.72 -13.41 -13.02
CA LEU A 325 -18.68 -12.41 -12.50
C LEU A 325 -19.01 -11.27 -13.48
N SER A 326 -18.29 -11.19 -14.60
CA SER A 326 -18.48 -10.18 -15.65
C SER A 326 -19.29 -10.69 -16.84
N ASP A 327 -19.79 -11.94 -16.80
CA ASP A 327 -20.51 -12.54 -17.92
C ASP A 327 -21.96 -12.02 -17.95
N GLU A 328 -22.26 -11.10 -18.87
CA GLU A 328 -23.61 -10.53 -19.12
C GLU A 328 -24.67 -11.62 -19.37
N LYS A 329 -24.26 -12.84 -19.78
CA LYS A 329 -25.15 -14.00 -19.91
C LYS A 329 -25.72 -14.48 -18.58
N THR A 330 -25.05 -14.24 -17.45
CA THR A 330 -25.52 -14.66 -16.12
C THR A 330 -26.66 -13.78 -15.61
N MET A 331 -26.80 -12.55 -16.13
CA MET A 331 -27.85 -11.59 -15.75
C MET A 331 -29.13 -11.73 -16.57
N ALA A 332 -29.13 -12.48 -17.68
CA ALA A 332 -30.24 -12.52 -18.64
C ALA A 332 -31.44 -13.39 -18.23
N GLY A 333 -31.41 -14.05 -17.06
CA GLY A 333 -32.45 -14.98 -16.62
C GLY A 333 -32.84 -14.90 -15.15
N ILE A 334 -32.30 -13.95 -14.38
CA ILE A 334 -32.62 -13.80 -12.96
C ILE A 334 -33.70 -12.73 -12.83
N PRO A 335 -34.91 -13.06 -12.34
CA PRO A 335 -35.94 -12.05 -12.12
C PRO A 335 -35.45 -11.06 -11.07
N ALA A 336 -35.35 -9.78 -11.46
CA ALA A 336 -34.99 -8.72 -10.53
C ALA A 336 -36.15 -8.53 -9.52
N PRO A 337 -35.86 -8.48 -8.20
CA PRO A 337 -36.88 -8.16 -7.22
C PRO A 337 -37.39 -6.72 -7.43
N PRO A 338 -38.57 -6.39 -6.87
CA PRO A 338 -39.09 -5.03 -6.92
C PRO A 338 -38.10 -3.99 -6.39
N ASP A 339 -38.10 -2.78 -6.96
CA ASP A 339 -37.13 -1.72 -6.63
C ASP A 339 -37.08 -1.41 -5.12
N TRP A 340 -38.21 -1.44 -4.43
CA TRP A 340 -38.27 -1.24 -2.98
C TRP A 340 -37.41 -2.24 -2.19
N PHE A 341 -37.29 -3.48 -2.67
CA PHE A 341 -36.48 -4.52 -2.03
C PHE A 341 -34.98 -4.35 -2.37
N CYS A 342 -34.67 -3.92 -3.59
CA CYS A 342 -33.32 -3.51 -3.97
C CYS A 342 -32.82 -2.38 -3.07
N ASP A 343 -33.63 -1.34 -2.89
CA ASP A 343 -33.30 -0.18 -2.06
C ASP A 343 -33.18 -0.56 -0.59
N LEU A 344 -34.09 -1.38 -0.06
CA LEU A 344 -34.01 -1.91 1.30
C LEU A 344 -32.72 -2.71 1.52
N THR A 345 -32.34 -3.54 0.54
CA THR A 345 -31.08 -4.30 0.58
C THR A 345 -29.87 -3.36 0.56
N MET A 346 -29.85 -2.38 -0.35
CA MET A 346 -28.77 -1.40 -0.42
C MET A 346 -28.64 -0.61 0.88
N GLN A 347 -29.74 -0.08 1.40
CA GLN A 347 -29.79 0.70 2.64
C GLN A 347 -29.35 -0.14 3.83
N THR A 348 -29.84 -1.39 3.93
CA THR A 348 -29.48 -2.27 5.05
C THR A 348 -27.99 -2.51 5.11
N PHE A 349 -27.38 -2.90 3.98
CA PHE A 349 -25.93 -3.12 3.93
C PHE A 349 -25.11 -1.82 4.07
N ASN A 350 -25.63 -0.68 3.61
CA ASN A 350 -24.95 0.62 3.78
C ASN A 350 -24.96 1.12 5.24
N SER A 351 -25.92 0.67 6.04
CA SER A 351 -26.04 1.02 7.47
C SER A 351 -25.67 -0.13 8.41
N LEU A 352 -25.09 -1.22 7.88
CA LEU A 352 -24.81 -2.44 8.63
C LEU A 352 -23.61 -2.23 9.55
N THR A 353 -23.82 -2.40 10.85
CA THR A 353 -22.77 -2.34 11.88
C THR A 353 -22.81 -3.61 12.72
N PRO A 354 -21.72 -3.97 13.44
CA PRO A 354 -21.72 -5.17 14.29
C PRO A 354 -22.82 -5.18 15.37
N GLN A 355 -23.27 -3.98 15.80
CA GLN A 355 -24.27 -3.82 16.85
C GLN A 355 -25.71 -4.01 16.35
N ASN A 356 -25.98 -3.67 15.08
CA ASN A 356 -27.32 -3.78 14.49
C ASN A 356 -27.46 -4.97 13.51
N LEU A 357 -26.38 -5.73 13.29
CA LEU A 357 -26.32 -6.84 12.34
C LEU A 357 -27.47 -7.83 12.52
N HIS A 358 -27.73 -8.26 13.76
CA HIS A 358 -28.75 -9.26 14.03
C HIS A 358 -30.18 -8.73 13.75
N GLU A 359 -30.44 -7.47 14.10
CA GLU A 359 -31.73 -6.82 13.85
C GLU A 359 -31.97 -6.57 12.36
N LYS A 360 -30.95 -6.06 11.66
CA LYS A 360 -30.99 -5.78 10.22
C LYS A 360 -31.04 -7.05 9.38
N ALA A 361 -30.36 -8.11 9.80
CA ALA A 361 -30.49 -9.44 9.19
C ALA A 361 -31.89 -10.01 9.40
N ALA A 362 -32.52 -9.79 10.56
CA ALA A 362 -33.89 -10.21 10.80
C ALA A 362 -34.90 -9.42 9.93
N GLU A 363 -34.72 -8.10 9.81
CA GLU A 363 -35.53 -7.22 8.95
C GLU A 363 -35.42 -7.63 7.47
N LEU A 364 -34.20 -7.84 6.95
CA LEU A 364 -34.03 -8.35 5.59
C LEU A 364 -34.63 -9.73 5.41
N ARG A 365 -34.48 -10.62 6.40
CA ARG A 365 -35.02 -11.99 6.36
C ARG A 365 -36.55 -12.00 6.30
N GLU A 366 -37.22 -11.04 6.91
CA GLU A 366 -38.69 -10.92 6.86
C GLU A 366 -39.20 -10.58 5.44
N HIS A 367 -38.41 -9.81 4.68
CA HIS A 367 -38.76 -9.39 3.32
C HIS A 367 -38.13 -10.26 2.21
N LEU A 368 -37.16 -11.13 2.55
CA LEU A 368 -36.45 -11.98 1.60
C LEU A 368 -37.28 -13.22 1.24
N LYS A 369 -37.92 -13.18 0.06
CA LYS A 369 -38.64 -14.32 -0.51
C LYS A 369 -37.72 -15.26 -1.29
N PRO A 370 -38.07 -16.56 -1.45
CA PRO A 370 -37.28 -17.52 -2.21
C PRO A 370 -36.97 -17.07 -3.65
N GLU A 371 -37.88 -16.30 -4.25
CA GLU A 371 -37.74 -15.72 -5.59
C GLU A 371 -36.59 -14.71 -5.69
N TYR A 372 -36.18 -14.10 -4.57
CA TYR A 372 -35.16 -13.05 -4.52
C TYR A 372 -33.77 -13.58 -4.11
N PHE A 373 -33.67 -14.84 -3.66
CA PHE A 373 -32.43 -15.42 -3.15
C PHE A 373 -31.30 -15.40 -4.21
N GLN A 374 -31.64 -15.67 -5.46
CA GLN A 374 -30.65 -15.72 -6.54
C GLN A 374 -30.11 -14.32 -6.87
N TRP A 375 -30.96 -13.30 -6.85
CA TRP A 375 -30.53 -11.91 -7.02
C TRP A 375 -29.74 -11.40 -5.80
N PHE A 376 -30.22 -11.69 -4.59
CA PHE A 376 -29.62 -11.26 -3.33
C PHE A 376 -28.21 -11.87 -3.11
N SER A 377 -28.03 -13.17 -3.35
CA SER A 377 -26.72 -13.83 -3.25
C SER A 377 -25.72 -13.24 -4.25
N MET A 378 -26.15 -12.95 -5.48
CA MET A 378 -25.32 -12.29 -6.48
C MET A 378 -24.98 -10.84 -6.07
N TYR A 379 -25.94 -10.09 -5.52
CA TYR A 379 -25.71 -8.75 -5.00
C TYR A 379 -24.67 -8.76 -3.87
N MET A 380 -24.79 -9.68 -2.91
CA MET A 380 -23.83 -9.84 -1.82
C MET A 380 -22.42 -10.14 -2.33
N VAL A 381 -22.27 -11.04 -3.30
CA VAL A 381 -20.95 -11.41 -3.84
C VAL A 381 -20.36 -10.28 -4.69
N LYS A 382 -21.13 -9.72 -5.63
CA LYS A 382 -20.64 -8.76 -6.62
C LYS A 382 -20.45 -7.35 -6.05
N ASN A 383 -21.35 -6.90 -5.18
CA ASN A 383 -21.38 -5.51 -4.72
C ASN A 383 -20.91 -5.32 -3.28
N ARG A 384 -20.91 -6.38 -2.46
CA ARG A 384 -20.36 -6.32 -1.11
C ARG A 384 -19.04 -7.07 -1.04
N ALA A 385 -19.03 -8.40 -1.00
CA ALA A 385 -17.82 -9.19 -0.74
C ALA A 385 -16.65 -9.02 -1.74
N ALA A 386 -16.93 -8.60 -2.98
CA ALA A 386 -15.88 -8.31 -3.96
C ALA A 386 -15.29 -6.88 -3.85
N LYS A 387 -15.94 -5.98 -3.10
CA LYS A 387 -15.62 -4.54 -3.05
C LYS A 387 -15.34 -4.00 -1.65
N GLU A 388 -15.92 -4.63 -0.63
CA GLU A 388 -15.86 -4.35 0.80
C GLU A 388 -15.31 -5.59 1.51
#